data_AF-A0A257M7E5-F1
#
_entry.id   AF-A0A257M7E5-F1
#
_cell.length_a   1.000
_cell.length_b   1.000
_cell.length_c   1.000
_cell.angle_alpha   90.00
_cell.angle_beta   90.00
_cell.angle_gamma   90.00
#
_symmetry.space_group_name_H-M   'P 1'
#
loop_
_entity.id
_entity.type
_entity.pdbx_description
1 polymer ?
#
loop_
_entity_poly.entity_id
_entity_poly.type
_entity_poly.pdbx_seq_one_letter_code
_entity_poly.pdbx_strand_id
1 'polypeptide(L)'
;IYQITSTAKPEEIRSFIKTALSGDFVGARSQLDDLLLSKGLSGQDVVVQIHRAMLDLDIPDKDKVRLIDRIGEIDFRMTEGANERIQLEALLAYFALSAS
;
A
#
# COMPACT_ATOMS: atom_id res chain seq x y z
N ILE A 1 -28.81 1.09 8.71
CA ILE A 1 -27.92 2.25 8.45
C ILE A 1 -26.61 1.65 7.95
N TYR A 2 -26.38 1.61 6.64
CA TYR A 2 -25.11 1.13 6.08
C TYR A 2 -24.11 2.27 6.26
N GLN A 3 -23.21 2.12 7.22
CA GLN A 3 -22.04 2.97 7.32
C GLN A 3 -21.23 2.69 6.05
N ILE A 4 -21.21 3.67 5.14
CA ILE A 4 -20.37 3.65 3.94
C ILE A 4 -18.94 3.62 4.48
N THR A 5 -18.35 2.43 4.60
CA THR A 5 -16.95 2.30 5.01
C THR A 5 -16.12 2.99 3.93
N SER A 6 -15.33 4.00 4.30
CA SER A 6 -14.34 4.62 3.42
C SER A 6 -13.35 3.54 2.98
N THR A 7 -13.65 2.89 1.85
CA THR A 7 -12.87 1.77 1.32
C THR A 7 -12.49 2.14 -0.10
N ALA A 8 -11.20 2.07 -0.45
CA ALA A 8 -10.83 2.28 -1.85
C ALA A 8 -11.36 1.10 -2.68
N LYS A 9 -11.64 1.35 -3.96
CA LYS A 9 -12.03 0.26 -4.85
C LYS A 9 -10.81 -0.66 -5.06
N PRO A 10 -10.98 -1.99 -5.12
CA PRO A 10 -9.87 -2.92 -5.32
C PRO A 10 -8.98 -2.58 -6.52
N GLU A 11 -9.57 -2.11 -7.61
CA GLU A 11 -8.83 -1.70 -8.82
C GLU A 11 -7.93 -0.48 -8.58
N GLU A 12 -8.33 0.45 -7.71
CA GLU A 12 -7.54 1.63 -7.37
C GLU A 12 -6.30 1.24 -6.56
N ILE A 13 -6.46 0.32 -5.61
CA ILE A 13 -5.34 -0.23 -4.83
C ILE A 13 -4.40 -1.03 -5.72
N ARG A 14 -4.92 -1.82 -6.67
CA ARG A 14 -4.09 -2.54 -7.66
C ARG A 14 -3.31 -1.57 -8.54
N SER A 15 -3.94 -0.52 -9.04
CA SER A 15 -3.28 0.53 -9.83
C SER A 15 -2.17 1.21 -9.01
N PHE A 16 -2.45 1.49 -7.74
CA PHE A 16 -1.50 2.07 -6.80
C PHE A 16 -0.26 1.19 -6.57
N ILE A 17 -0.47 -0.10 -6.28
CA ILE A 17 0.63 -1.06 -6.13
C ILE A 17 1.45 -1.17 -7.42
N LYS A 18 0.78 -1.25 -8.59
CA LYS A 18 1.46 -1.33 -9.89
C LYS A 18 2.30 -0.10 -10.20
N THR A 19 1.82 1.09 -9.85
CA THR A 19 2.56 2.35 -10.01
C THR A 19 3.81 2.35 -9.14
N ALA A 20 3.71 1.87 -7.89
CA ALA A 20 4.89 1.74 -7.03
C ALA A 20 5.88 0.70 -7.58
N LEU A 21 5.40 -0.49 -8.00
CA LEU A 21 6.23 -1.57 -8.55
C LEU A 21 6.79 -1.28 -9.94
N SER A 22 6.33 -0.24 -10.65
CA SER A 22 6.97 0.20 -11.90
C SER A 22 8.18 1.11 -11.65
N GLY A 23 8.47 1.45 -10.39
CA GLY A 23 9.51 2.41 -10.01
C GLY A 23 9.05 3.86 -9.98
N ASP A 24 7.79 4.16 -10.34
CA ASP A 24 7.23 5.51 -10.26
C ASP A 24 6.83 5.87 -8.82
N PHE A 25 7.84 6.12 -7.99
CA PHE A 25 7.64 6.52 -6.59
C PHE A 25 6.83 7.82 -6.46
N VAL A 26 7.06 8.79 -7.35
CA VAL A 26 6.38 10.10 -7.28
C VAL A 26 4.90 9.95 -7.63
N GLY A 27 4.57 9.20 -8.67
CA GLY A 27 3.20 8.87 -9.04
C GLY A 27 2.48 8.07 -7.96
N ALA A 28 3.15 7.06 -7.39
CA ALA A 28 2.61 6.29 -6.28
C ALA A 28 2.35 7.17 -5.04
N ARG A 29 3.27 8.07 -4.70
CA ARG A 29 3.08 9.02 -3.58
C ARG A 29 1.90 9.95 -3.82
N SER A 30 1.70 10.42 -5.05
CA SER A 30 0.52 11.23 -5.40
C SER A 30 -0.79 10.46 -5.25
N GLN A 31 -0.81 9.17 -5.59
CA GLN A 31 -1.99 8.32 -5.37
C GLN A 31 -2.22 8.03 -3.88
N LEU A 32 -1.14 7.89 -3.10
CA LEU A 32 -1.25 7.79 -1.64
C LEU A 32 -1.89 9.06 -1.04
N ASP A 33 -1.52 10.25 -1.51
CA ASP A 33 -2.17 11.50 -1.10
C ASP A 33 -3.67 11.48 -1.37
N ASP A 34 -4.10 11.00 -2.55
CA ASP A 34 -5.52 10.89 -2.88
C ASP A 34 -6.27 9.90 -1.96
N LEU A 35 -5.66 8.74 -1.66
CA LEU A 35 -6.24 7.77 -0.74
C LEU A 35 -6.43 8.35 0.66
N LEU A 36 -5.42 9.03 1.20
CA LEU A 36 -5.47 9.56 2.58
C LEU A 36 -6.33 10.83 2.68
N LEU A 37 -6.15 11.77 1.76
CA LEU A 37 -6.74 13.11 1.86
C LEU A 37 -8.12 13.19 1.21
N SER A 38 -8.24 12.73 -0.03
CA SER A 38 -9.51 12.82 -0.78
C SER A 38 -10.51 11.78 -0.31
N LYS A 39 -10.05 10.53 -0.08
CA LYS A 39 -10.92 9.41 0.29
C LYS A 39 -11.01 9.19 1.81
N GLY A 40 -10.17 9.88 2.59
CA GLY A 40 -10.21 9.83 4.05
C GLY A 40 -9.89 8.45 4.61
N LEU A 41 -9.08 7.65 3.90
CA LEU A 41 -8.61 6.36 4.40
C LEU A 41 -7.58 6.59 5.50
N SER A 42 -7.64 5.80 6.57
CA SER A 42 -6.54 5.75 7.52
C SER A 42 -5.32 5.08 6.89
N GLY A 43 -4.11 5.34 7.40
CA GLY A 43 -2.93 4.62 6.94
C GLY A 43 -3.07 3.12 7.12
N GLN A 44 -3.66 2.70 8.25
CA GLN A 44 -3.91 1.29 8.56
C GLN A 44 -4.84 0.63 7.52
N ASP A 45 -5.91 1.31 7.11
CA ASP A 45 -6.82 0.82 6.06
C ASP A 45 -6.10 0.63 4.73
N VAL A 46 -5.20 1.56 4.38
CA VAL A 46 -4.38 1.46 3.17
C VAL A 46 -3.47 0.23 3.23
N VAL A 47 -2.76 0.00 4.34
CA VAL A 47 -1.88 -1.18 4.50
C VAL A 47 -2.66 -2.49 4.37
N VAL A 48 -3.81 -2.61 5.04
CA VAL A 48 -4.67 -3.80 4.96
C VAL A 48 -5.15 -4.06 3.53
N GLN A 49 -5.52 -3.00 2.81
CA GLN A 49 -5.94 -3.12 1.42
C GLN A 49 -4.79 -3.48 0.48
N ILE A 50 -3.59 -2.92 0.71
CA ILE A 50 -2.37 -3.32 -0.03
C ILE A 50 -2.12 -4.81 0.16
N HIS A 51 -2.13 -5.30 1.40
CA HIS A 51 -1.90 -6.71 1.70
C HIS A 51 -2.87 -7.62 0.93
N ARG A 52 -4.18 -7.30 0.96
CA ARG A 52 -5.20 -8.07 0.24
C ARG A 52 -4.94 -8.09 -1.27
N ALA A 53 -4.66 -6.93 -1.87
CA ALA A 53 -4.40 -6.83 -3.30
C ALA A 53 -3.08 -7.49 -3.73
N MET A 54 -2.08 -7.55 -2.85
CA MET A 54 -0.78 -8.18 -3.11
C MET A 54 -0.92 -9.71 -3.27
N LEU A 55 -1.82 -10.34 -2.52
CA LEU A 55 -2.08 -11.79 -2.63
C LEU A 55 -2.58 -12.17 -4.03
N ASP A 56 -3.46 -11.34 -4.59
CA ASP A 56 -4.08 -11.52 -5.91
C ASP A 56 -3.18 -11.09 -7.08
N LEU A 57 -2.02 -10.47 -6.81
CA LEU A 57 -1.14 -9.96 -7.85
C LEU A 57 -0.44 -11.12 -8.59
N ASP A 58 -0.42 -11.05 -9.92
CA ASP A 58 0.29 -12.02 -10.76
C ASP A 58 1.76 -11.61 -10.90
N ILE A 59 2.56 -11.99 -9.90
CA ILE A 59 4.01 -11.75 -9.80
C ILE A 59 4.70 -13.03 -9.30
N PRO A 60 6.03 -13.19 -9.53
CA PRO A 60 6.75 -14.36 -9.06
C PRO A 60 6.61 -14.57 -7.55
N ASP A 61 6.41 -15.81 -7.11
CA ASP A 61 6.16 -16.16 -5.70
C ASP A 61 7.23 -15.63 -4.75
N LYS A 62 8.50 -15.65 -5.19
CA LYS A 62 9.63 -15.15 -4.39
C LYS A 62 9.48 -13.64 -4.11
N ASP A 63 9.03 -12.88 -5.10
CA ASP A 63 8.80 -11.45 -4.94
C ASP A 63 7.56 -11.19 -4.08
N LYS A 64 6.49 -11.96 -4.29
CA LYS A 64 5.28 -11.89 -3.46
C LYS A 64 5.58 -12.11 -1.98
N VAL A 65 6.34 -13.16 -1.63
CA VAL A 65 6.75 -13.44 -0.25
C VAL A 65 7.53 -12.26 0.34
N ARG A 66 8.51 -11.75 -0.39
CA ARG A 66 9.34 -10.61 0.04
C ARG A 66 8.52 -9.33 0.27
N LEU A 67 7.57 -9.04 -0.60
CA LEU A 67 6.70 -7.87 -0.49
C LEU A 67 5.72 -8.00 0.68
N ILE A 68 5.15 -9.19 0.89
CA ILE A 68 4.24 -9.47 2.02
C ILE A 68 4.96 -9.32 3.36
N ASP A 69 6.18 -9.85 3.48
CA ASP A 69 7.00 -9.70 4.69
C ASP A 69 7.21 -8.22 5.05
N ARG A 70 7.55 -7.41 4.03
CA ARG A 70 7.71 -5.96 4.22
C ARG A 70 6.41 -5.26 4.61
N ILE A 71 5.27 -5.66 4.04
CA ILE A 71 3.96 -5.11 4.41
C ILE A 71 3.68 -5.39 5.90
N GLY A 72 3.95 -6.61 6.38
CA GLY A 72 3.76 -6.98 7.79
C GLY A 72 4.64 -6.19 8.76
N GLU A 73 5.89 -5.90 8.39
CA GLU A 73 6.77 -5.05 9.20
C GLU A 73 6.23 -3.62 9.33
N ILE A 74 5.70 -3.06 8.24
CA ILE A 74 5.09 -1.73 8.22
C ILE A 74 3.82 -1.69 9.08
N ASP A 75 2.96 -2.70 8.95
CA ASP A 75 1.74 -2.87 9.77
C ASP A 75 2.06 -2.91 11.26
N PHE A 76 3.08 -3.70 11.64
CA PHE A 76 3.54 -3.77 13.02
C PHE A 76 4.03 -2.42 13.54
N ARG A 77 4.90 -1.73 12.79
CA ARG A 77 5.44 -0.42 13.20
C ARG A 77 4.33 0.62 13.38
N MET A 78 3.33 0.63 12.50
CA MET A 78 2.18 1.52 12.61
C MET A 78 1.34 1.22 13.86
N THR A 79 1.12 -0.07 14.14
CA THR A 79 0.42 -0.52 15.36
C THR A 79 1.17 -0.09 16.63
N GLU A 80 2.50 -0.08 16.60
CA GLU A 80 3.36 0.42 17.69
C GLU A 80 3.40 1.96 17.80
N GLY A 81 2.61 2.68 16.99
CA GLY A 81 2.49 4.14 17.04
C GLY A 81 3.51 4.88 16.18
N ALA A 82 4.19 4.21 15.24
CA ALA A 82 5.01 4.91 14.26
C ALA A 82 4.13 5.79 13.36
N ASN A 83 4.74 6.84 12.81
CA ASN A 83 4.04 7.75 11.91
C ASN A 83 3.59 7.03 10.62
N GLU A 84 2.27 6.94 10.43
CA GLU A 84 1.64 6.23 9.30
C GLU A 84 2.18 6.69 7.94
N ARG A 85 2.30 8.02 7.75
CA ARG A 85 2.74 8.59 6.48
C ARG A 85 4.16 8.16 6.14
N ILE A 86 5.07 8.24 7.10
CA ILE A 86 6.47 7.82 6.92
C ILE A 86 6.55 6.32 6.61
N GLN A 87 5.75 5.48 7.29
CA GLN A 87 5.77 4.04 7.04
C GLN A 87 5.20 3.67 5.67
N LEU A 88 4.12 4.33 5.23
CA LEU A 88 3.57 4.13 3.89
C LEU A 88 4.54 4.58 2.80
N GLU A 89 5.18 5.75 2.95
CA GLU A 89 6.20 6.19 2.00
C GLU A 89 7.41 5.24 1.97
N ALA A 90 7.81 4.69 3.13
CA ALA A 90 8.87 3.68 3.21
C ALA A 90 8.48 2.36 2.50
N LEU A 91 7.21 1.97 2.55
CA LEU A 91 6.69 0.82 1.82
C LEU A 91 6.73 1.06 0.30
N LEU A 92 6.31 2.25 -0.14
CA LEU A 92 6.36 2.61 -1.57
C LEU A 92 7.78 2.67 -2.11
N ALA A 93 8.72 3.23 -1.33
CA ALA A 93 10.13 3.22 -1.69
C ALA A 93 10.67 1.79 -1.83
N TYR A 94 10.28 0.88 -0.92
CA TYR A 94 10.65 -0.52 -1.02
C TYR A 94 10.09 -1.20 -2.28
N PHE A 95 8.83 -0.94 -2.62
CA PHE A 95 8.21 -1.46 -3.84
C PHE A 95 8.92 -0.94 -5.10
N ALA A 96 9.22 0.36 -5.16
CA ALA A 96 9.93 0.96 -6.28
C ALA A 96 11.35 0.39 -6.48
N LEU A 97 12.04 0.05 -5.40
CA LEU A 97 13.36 -0.58 -5.44
C LEU A 97 13.33 -2.09 -5.71
N SER A 98 12.19 -2.74 -5.47
CA SER A 98 12.00 -4.17 -5.71
C SER A 98 11.59 -4.48 -7.15
N ALA A 99 11.24 -3.44 -7.93
CA ALA A 99 11.06 -3.52 -9.37
C ALA A 99 12.38 -3.95 -10.03
N SER A 100 12.38 -5.11 -10.69
CA SER A 100 13.51 -5.63 -11.48
C SER A 100 12.98 -6.25 -12.76
#